data_AF-A0ABD5DH24-F1
#
_entry.id   AF-A0ABD5DH24-F1
#
_cell.length_a   1.000
_cell.length_b   1.000
_cell.length_c   1.000
_cell.angle_alpha   90.00
_cell.angle_beta   90.00
_cell.angle_gamma   90.00
#
_symmetry.space_group_name_H-M   'P 1'
#
loop_
_entity.id
_entity.type
_entity.pdbx_description
1 polymer ?
#
loop_
_entity_poly.entity_id
_entity_poly.type
_entity_poly.pdbx_seq_one_letter_code
_entity_poly.pdbx_strand_id
1 'polypeptide(L)'
;EQHANNFRNWFEPLGIEVGWLAGKQKGKARQAQQEAIASGEVQMIVGTHAIFQEQVQFNGLALVIIDEQHRFGVHQRLALW
;
A
#
# COMPACT_ATOMS: atom_id res chain seq x y z
N GLU A 1 -4.90 4.96 9.05
CA GLU A 1 -4.41 4.34 10.31
C GLU A 1 -5.42 3.34 10.86
N GLN A 2 -6.69 3.71 11.09
CA GLN A 2 -7.74 2.78 11.56
C GLN A 2 -7.89 1.52 10.68
N HIS A 3 -7.93 1.68 9.34
CA HIS A 3 -8.02 0.53 8.42
C HIS A 3 -6.85 -0.44 8.56
N ALA A 4 -5.62 0.05 8.68
CA ALA A 4 -4.43 -0.80 8.76
C ALA A 4 -4.42 -1.64 10.04
N ASN A 5 -4.84 -1.06 11.17
CA ASN A 5 -4.93 -1.79 12.43
C ASN A 5 -6.05 -2.86 12.38
N ASN A 6 -7.20 -2.55 11.79
CA ASN A 6 -8.26 -3.54 11.61
C ASN A 6 -7.79 -4.71 10.75
N PHE A 7 -7.12 -4.42 9.63
CA PHE A 7 -6.58 -5.46 8.76
C PHE A 7 -5.50 -6.28 9.45
N ARG A 8 -4.57 -5.67 10.20
CA ARG A 8 -3.59 -6.41 11.01
C ARG A 8 -4.27 -7.40 11.94
N ASN A 9 -5.26 -6.96 12.71
CA ASN A 9 -5.96 -7.83 13.65
C ASN A 9 -6.67 -9.01 12.97
N TRP A 10 -7.15 -8.83 11.73
CA TRP A 10 -7.81 -9.90 10.98
C TRP A 10 -6.82 -10.87 10.33
N PHE A 11 -5.65 -10.37 9.91
CA PHE A 11 -4.68 -11.11 9.11
C PHE A 11 -3.53 -11.72 9.92
N GLU A 12 -3.27 -11.21 11.12
CA GLU A 12 -2.29 -11.77 12.06
C GLU A 12 -2.56 -13.25 12.37
N PRO A 13 -3.80 -13.72 12.65
CA PRO A 13 -4.07 -15.15 12.84
C PRO A 13 -3.82 -16.01 11.59
N LEU A 14 -3.77 -15.40 10.41
CA LEU A 14 -3.53 -16.07 9.13
C LEU A 14 -2.04 -16.04 8.75
N GLY A 15 -1.19 -15.41 9.56
CA GLY A 15 0.23 -15.24 9.27
C GLY A 15 0.49 -14.25 8.12
N ILE A 16 -0.47 -13.39 7.82
CA ILE A 16 -0.38 -12.42 6.72
C ILE A 16 0.09 -11.07 7.28
N GLU A 17 1.24 -10.59 6.81
CA GLU A 17 1.79 -9.31 7.26
C GLU A 17 1.17 -8.12 6.51
N VAL A 18 0.70 -7.13 7.29
CA VAL A 18 0.07 -5.91 6.79
C VAL A 18 0.98 -4.70 7.01
N GLY A 19 1.53 -4.20 5.90
CA GLY A 19 2.32 -2.98 5.83
C GLY A 19 1.45 -1.72 5.75
N TRP A 20 2.02 -0.60 6.21
CA TRP A 20 1.37 0.70 6.11
C TRP A 20 2.28 1.66 5.33
N LEU A 21 1.74 2.28 4.28
CA LEU A 21 2.49 3.23 3.47
C LEU A 21 1.69 4.52 3.27
N ALA A 22 2.05 5.56 4.01
CA ALA A 22 1.43 6.88 3.90
C ALA A 22 2.48 7.88 3.42
N GLY A 23 2.10 8.85 2.59
CA GLY A 23 3.01 9.87 2.04
C GLY A 23 3.73 10.75 3.09
N LYS A 24 3.34 10.67 4.37
CA LYS A 24 4.08 11.29 5.49
C LYS A 24 5.28 10.47 5.97
N GLN A 25 5.40 9.19 5.61
CA GLN A 25 6.57 8.38 5.95
C GLN A 25 7.74 8.72 5.01
N LYS A 26 8.85 9.17 5.59
CA LYS A 26 10.07 9.56 4.88
C LYS A 26 11.29 8.83 5.44
N GLY A 27 12.32 8.66 4.62
CA GLY A 27 13.62 8.12 5.03
C GLY A 27 13.63 6.59 5.22
N LYS A 28 14.44 6.12 6.17
CA LYS A 28 14.78 4.69 6.32
C LYS A 28 13.58 3.77 6.54
N ALA A 29 12.59 4.20 7.34
CA ALA A 29 11.40 3.39 7.62
C ALA A 29 10.61 3.06 6.35
N ARG A 30 10.58 4.00 5.41
CA ARG A 30 9.91 3.80 4.12
C ARG A 30 10.70 2.87 3.21
N GLN A 31 12.02 3.02 3.17
CA GLN A 31 12.87 2.16 2.35
C GLN A 31 12.78 0.70 2.83
N ALA A 32 12.81 0.46 4.14
CA ALA A 32 12.60 -0.87 4.71
C ALA A 32 11.22 -1.46 4.34
N GLN A 33 10.15 -0.66 4.37
CA GLN A 33 8.83 -1.12 3.93
C GLN A 33 8.81 -1.45 2.43
N GLN A 34 9.45 -0.64 1.58
CA GLN A 34 9.54 -0.93 0.14
C GLN A 34 10.32 -2.21 -0.14
N GLU A 35 11.42 -2.43 0.57
CA GLU A 35 12.20 -3.68 0.48
C GLU A 35 11.37 -4.89 0.92
N ALA A 36 10.61 -4.78 2.02
CA ALA A 36 9.73 -5.84 2.50
C ALA A 36 8.55 -6.14 1.54
N ILE A 37 8.05 -5.13 0.84
CA ILE A 37 7.01 -5.29 -0.20
C ILE A 37 7.60 -5.95 -1.45
N ALA A 38 8.82 -5.57 -1.83
CA ALA A 38 9.52 -6.14 -2.98
C ALA A 38 9.96 -7.59 -2.71
N SER A 39 10.33 -7.93 -1.48
CA SER A 39 10.65 -9.32 -1.08
C SER A 39 9.40 -10.19 -0.94
N GLY A 40 8.23 -9.58 -0.67
CA GLY A 40 6.98 -10.27 -0.41
C GLY A 40 6.80 -10.71 1.05
N GLU A 41 7.65 -10.22 1.96
CA GLU A 41 7.42 -10.33 3.41
C GLU A 41 6.09 -9.65 3.78
N VAL A 42 5.83 -8.48 3.17
CA VAL A 42 4.54 -7.80 3.30
C VAL A 42 3.61 -8.20 2.16
N GLN A 43 2.49 -8.83 2.51
CA GLN A 43 1.52 -9.35 1.55
C GLN A 43 0.33 -8.42 1.34
N MET A 44 0.05 -7.55 2.32
CA MET A 44 -0.99 -6.54 2.21
C MET A 44 -0.43 -5.16 2.54
N ILE A 45 -0.69 -4.19 1.68
CA ILE A 45 -0.30 -2.79 1.91
C ILE A 45 -1.55 -1.94 1.99
N VAL A 46 -1.65 -1.17 3.08
CA VAL A 46 -2.69 -0.16 3.24
C VAL A 46 -2.04 1.20 3.24
N GLY A 47 -2.61 2.15 2.51
CA GLY A 47 -2.05 3.49 2.48
C GLY A 47 -2.90 4.50 1.74
N THR A 48 -2.33 5.67 1.53
CA THR A 48 -3.01 6.77 0.84
C THR A 48 -2.64 6.80 -0.64
N HIS A 49 -3.17 7.78 -1.38
CA HIS A 49 -2.91 7.99 -2.81
C HIS A 49 -1.41 8.13 -3.14
N ALA A 50 -0.57 8.40 -2.13
CA ALA A 50 0.88 8.42 -2.26
C ALA A 50 1.47 7.08 -2.72
N ILE A 51 0.80 5.94 -2.46
CA ILE A 51 1.26 4.62 -2.92
C ILE A 51 1.46 4.62 -4.45
N PHE A 52 0.58 5.27 -5.21
CA PHE A 52 0.63 5.28 -6.68
C PHE A 52 1.56 6.32 -7.28
N GLN A 53 1.85 7.39 -6.55
CA GLN A 53 2.81 8.41 -7.01
C GLN A 53 4.25 7.95 -6.83
N GLU A 54 4.45 6.85 -6.10
CA GLU A 54 5.74 6.35 -5.69
C GLU A 54 5.98 5.03 -6.42
N GLN A 55 7.17 4.84 -6.99
CA GLN A 55 7.55 3.62 -7.70
C GLN A 55 7.72 2.45 -6.72
N VAL A 56 6.62 1.95 -6.15
CA VAL A 56 6.61 0.76 -5.29
C VAL A 56 6.73 -0.47 -6.19
N GLN A 57 7.76 -1.28 -5.95
CA GLN A 57 7.90 -2.58 -6.61
C GLN A 57 7.21 -3.63 -5.74
N PHE A 58 6.18 -4.26 -6.29
CA PHE A 58 5.47 -5.36 -5.64
C PHE A 58 6.03 -6.69 -6.14
N ASN A 59 6.23 -7.65 -5.23
CA ASN A 59 6.63 -9.02 -5.61
C ASN A 59 5.59 -9.69 -6.52
N GLY A 60 4.30 -9.51 -6.22
CA GLY A 60 3.19 -10.07 -6.99
C GLY A 60 1.87 -9.35 -6.71
N LEU A 61 1.60 -8.27 -7.45
CA LEU A 61 0.40 -7.47 -7.26
C LEU A 61 -0.84 -8.19 -7.84
N ALA A 62 -1.66 -8.79 -6.97
CA ALA A 62 -2.86 -9.51 -7.36
C ALA A 62 -4.15 -8.68 -7.29
N LEU A 63 -4.24 -7.75 -6.33
CA LEU A 63 -5.44 -6.97 -6.07
C LEU A 63 -5.08 -5.55 -5.63
N VAL A 64 -5.78 -4.57 -6.18
CA VAL A 64 -5.70 -3.16 -5.81
C VAL A 64 -7.09 -2.68 -5.46
N ILE A 65 -7.24 -2.06 -4.29
CA ILE A 65 -8.48 -1.43 -3.84
C ILE A 65 -8.20 0.05 -3.65
N ILE A 66 -8.97 0.91 -4.32
CA ILE A 66 -8.87 2.37 -4.24
C ILE A 66 -10.20 2.90 -3.70
N ASP A 67 -10.14 3.63 -2.59
CA ASP A 67 -11.30 4.28 -1.98
C ASP A 67 -11.27 5.80 -2.26
N GLU A 68 -12.45 6.43 -2.43
CA GLU A 68 -12.67 7.81 -2.92
C GLU A 68 -12.37 8.09 -4.41
N GLN A 69 -13.00 7.37 -5.35
CA GLN A 69 -12.93 7.68 -6.79
C GLN A 69 -13.45 9.10 -7.18
N HIS A 70 -14.16 9.80 -6.29
CA HIS A 70 -14.76 11.12 -6.59
C HIS A 70 -13.76 12.29 -6.55
N ARG A 71 -12.57 12.10 -5.97
CA ARG A 71 -11.53 13.16 -5.90
C ARG A 71 -10.47 13.04 -6.99
N PHE A 72 -10.56 12.01 -7.83
CA PHE A 72 -9.71 11.77 -8.98
C PHE A 72 -10.21 12.58 -10.19
N GLY A 73 -9.67 13.79 -10.33
CA GLY A 73 -9.79 14.55 -11.59
C GLY A 73 -9.33 13.71 -12.78
N VAL A 74 -9.93 13.96 -13.94
CA VAL A 74 -9.79 13.25 -15.23
C VAL A 74 -8.36 12.80 -15.57
N HIS A 75 -7.34 13.52 -15.11
CA HIS A 75 -5.93 13.26 -15.43
C HIS A 75 -5.32 12.00 -14.78
N GLN A 76 -5.81 11.52 -13.63
CA GLN A 76 -5.25 10.30 -13.01
C GLN A 76 -5.84 9.00 -13.55
N ARG A 77 -6.95 9.05 -14.30
CA ARG A 77 -7.49 7.87 -15.00
C ARG A 77 -6.59 7.37 -16.13
N LEU A 78 -5.70 8.21 -16.64
CA LEU A 78 -4.76 7.85 -17.71
C LEU A 78 -3.53 7.07 -17.21
N ALA A 79 -3.30 6.98 -15.90
CA ALA A 79 -2.19 6.20 -15.33
C ALA A 79 -2.58 4.75 -14.98
N LEU A 80 -3.83 4.36 -15.26
CA LEU A 80 -4.35 3.00 -15.02
C LEU A 80 -4.16 2.06 -16.23
N TRP A 81 -3.52 2.53 -17.30
CA TRP A 81 -3.21 1.77 -18.52
C TRP A 81 -1.70 1.81 -18.77
#